data_AF-A0A0D0DJW8-F1
#
_entry.id   AF-A0A0D0DJW8-F1
#
_cell.length_a   1.000
_cell.length_b   1.000
_cell.length_c   1.000
_cell.angle_alpha   90.00
_cell.angle_beta   90.00
_cell.angle_gamma   90.00
#
_symmetry.space_group_name_H-M   'P 1'
#
loop_
_entity.id
_entity.type
_entity.pdbx_description
1 polymer ?
#
loop_
_entity_poly.entity_id
_entity_poly.type
_entity_poly.pdbx_seq_one_letter_code
_entity_poly.pdbx_strand_id
1 'polypeptide(L)'
;MNHAHHIESFKVDCDAVPPYTPSPPSPSYSTNPLPGEQSIEHTRHASLQPLNGVCRRITDTVTVVLRDQRPGSIHPTYDRGGVVRGDLILKSADDLTSVTLKLEGLLFVEKSGVSITTTLCSMTYSMWSASQGRPCPQKIPFAAILPLTFEDGGHPRRLPPTFAASEPHVVCSYSLIVELSRPRQFLHFLRARETVRVLTVVLCRVRVPFIYRPRSRPHRPMLPSDLPFMITVKSSPEEWHQIMCTVDVSKVSTLDPIQCLLFIPSVQVYALSDTIPFHLQIRGSPASLVPFLEQIQTSGVPSHLGGGVTIRVYLLRQTGIKIHERSLASSRVLGEGEMEPSHALPSKHHVLQRHPLGEGLDSLDWEGEIRCSDNAAVPSFVTSQLYVKDLITISITPRQPLESPLLSVKHFHPIRLVTDTWTNEVIN
;
A
#
# COMPACT_ATOMS: atom_id res chain seq x y z
N MET A 1 22.53 -60.73 39.54
CA MET A 1 21.41 -60.34 40.43
C MET A 1 20.26 -59.93 39.52
N ASN A 2 19.33 -60.85 39.29
CA ASN A 2 18.15 -60.65 38.44
C ASN A 2 16.97 -60.26 39.33
N HIS A 3 16.45 -59.04 39.19
CA HIS A 3 15.16 -58.66 39.75
C HIS A 3 14.13 -58.67 38.63
N ALA A 4 13.29 -59.72 38.64
CA ALA A 4 12.09 -59.82 37.84
C ALA A 4 10.97 -59.05 38.54
N HIS A 5 10.52 -57.95 37.94
CA HIS A 5 9.32 -57.24 38.38
C HIS A 5 8.09 -57.92 37.79
N HIS A 6 7.26 -58.44 38.69
CA HIS A 6 5.95 -59.01 38.41
C HIS A 6 4.97 -57.84 38.15
N ILE A 7 4.42 -57.74 36.94
CA ILE A 7 3.40 -56.74 36.60
C ILE A 7 2.05 -57.45 36.59
N GLU A 8 1.20 -57.18 37.59
CA GLU A 8 -0.21 -57.57 37.60
C GLU A 8 -0.99 -56.68 36.63
N SER A 9 -1.64 -57.28 35.64
CA SER A 9 -2.53 -56.56 34.72
C SER A 9 -3.88 -56.32 35.39
N PHE A 10 -4.12 -55.09 35.85
CA PHE A 10 -5.47 -54.65 36.20
C PHE A 10 -6.28 -54.45 34.92
N LYS A 11 -7.25 -55.35 34.71
CA LYS A 11 -8.25 -55.26 33.65
C LYS A 11 -9.33 -54.27 34.12
N VAL A 12 -9.19 -53.01 33.71
CA VAL A 12 -10.22 -51.99 33.93
C VAL A 12 -11.34 -52.23 32.92
N ASP A 13 -12.55 -52.54 33.42
CA ASP A 13 -13.76 -52.59 32.60
C ASP A 13 -14.06 -51.18 32.06
N CYS A 14 -13.77 -50.97 30.77
CA CYS A 14 -13.91 -49.69 30.08
C CYS A 14 -15.30 -49.45 29.43
N ASP A 15 -16.29 -50.31 29.68
CA ASP A 15 -17.50 -50.37 28.83
C ASP A 15 -18.73 -49.60 29.33
N ALA A 16 -18.58 -48.70 30.31
CA ALA A 16 -19.68 -47.82 30.72
C ALA A 16 -19.24 -46.36 30.79
N VAL A 17 -19.27 -45.68 29.63
CA VAL A 17 -19.18 -44.22 29.58
C VAL A 17 -20.42 -43.66 30.31
N PRO A 18 -20.28 -42.71 31.25
CA PRO A 18 -21.43 -42.15 31.95
C PRO A 18 -22.46 -41.61 30.95
N PRO A 19 -23.76 -41.86 31.17
CA PRO A 19 -24.80 -41.41 30.26
C PRO A 19 -24.81 -39.88 30.20
N TYR A 20 -24.33 -39.31 29.10
CA TYR A 20 -24.42 -37.88 28.87
C TYR A 20 -25.85 -37.52 28.50
N THR A 21 -26.43 -36.59 29.23
CA THR A 21 -27.67 -35.93 28.80
C THR A 21 -27.31 -35.04 27.60
N PRO A 22 -28.00 -35.16 26.45
CA PRO A 22 -27.71 -34.31 25.30
C PRO A 22 -27.82 -32.85 25.71
N SER A 23 -26.80 -32.06 25.37
CA SER A 23 -26.82 -30.62 25.61
C SER A 23 -28.04 -30.00 24.91
N PRO A 24 -28.68 -28.98 25.50
CA PRO A 24 -29.72 -28.23 24.81
C PRO A 24 -29.15 -27.66 23.50
N PRO A 25 -30.00 -27.50 22.47
CA PRO A 25 -29.55 -26.92 21.20
C PRO A 25 -28.92 -25.56 21.46
N SER A 26 -27.80 -25.28 20.79
CA SER A 26 -27.17 -23.96 20.84
C SER A 26 -28.22 -22.88 20.55
N PRO A 27 -28.24 -21.77 21.31
CA PRO A 27 -29.18 -20.69 21.05
C PRO A 27 -29.04 -20.19 19.61
N SER A 28 -30.13 -19.69 19.02
CA SER A 28 -30.07 -19.13 17.67
C SER A 28 -29.31 -17.81 17.72
N TYR A 29 -28.04 -17.85 17.35
CA TYR A 29 -27.25 -16.63 17.16
C TYR A 29 -27.77 -15.87 15.94
N SER A 30 -28.06 -14.58 16.11
CA SER A 30 -28.34 -13.64 15.03
C SER A 30 -27.07 -12.83 14.76
N THR A 31 -26.82 -12.49 13.49
CA THR A 31 -25.74 -11.55 13.13
C THR A 31 -26.05 -10.12 13.52
N ASN A 32 -27.31 -9.81 13.81
CA ASN A 32 -27.75 -8.51 14.32
C ASN A 32 -28.06 -8.59 15.81
N PRO A 33 -27.59 -7.63 16.64
CA PRO A 33 -27.91 -7.60 18.06
C PRO A 33 -29.42 -7.46 18.27
N LEU A 34 -29.96 -8.23 19.21
CA LEU A 34 -31.35 -8.14 19.64
C LEU A 34 -31.59 -6.86 20.47
N PRO A 35 -32.85 -6.46 20.69
CA PRO A 35 -33.16 -5.33 21.58
C PRO A 35 -32.54 -5.52 22.97
N GLY A 36 -31.64 -4.61 23.36
CA GLY A 36 -30.91 -4.66 24.64
C GLY A 36 -29.51 -5.28 24.55
N GLU A 37 -29.14 -5.88 23.43
CA GLU A 37 -27.77 -6.29 23.15
C GLU A 37 -27.00 -5.12 22.55
N GLN A 38 -25.78 -4.88 23.05
CA GLN A 38 -24.85 -3.92 22.48
C GLN A 38 -23.71 -4.69 21.84
N SER A 39 -23.46 -4.46 20.55
CA SER A 39 -22.25 -4.94 19.91
C SER A 39 -21.07 -4.14 20.46
N ILE A 40 -20.24 -4.79 21.27
CA ILE A 40 -19.00 -4.20 21.82
C ILE A 40 -18.01 -3.91 20.68
N GLU A 41 -18.11 -4.66 19.58
CA GLU A 41 -17.24 -4.56 18.43
C GLU A 41 -18.05 -4.78 17.15
N HIS A 42 -18.54 -3.68 16.56
CA HIS A 42 -19.25 -3.75 15.29
C HIS A 42 -18.24 -3.69 14.14
N THR A 43 -17.96 -4.84 13.55
CA THR A 43 -17.26 -4.92 12.27
C THR A 43 -18.16 -4.29 11.21
N ARG A 44 -17.98 -2.98 10.96
CA ARG A 44 -18.64 -2.32 9.83
C ARG A 44 -18.14 -3.03 8.58
N HIS A 45 -18.96 -3.94 8.05
CA HIS A 45 -18.88 -4.35 6.66
C HIS A 45 -18.82 -3.08 5.85
N ALA A 46 -17.61 -2.71 5.42
CA ALA A 46 -17.41 -1.64 4.48
C ALA A 46 -18.26 -2.08 3.30
N SER A 47 -19.46 -1.50 3.15
CA SER A 47 -20.49 -2.04 2.29
C SER A 47 -19.87 -2.15 0.92
N LEU A 48 -19.46 -3.37 0.54
CA LEU A 48 -18.87 -3.61 -0.75
C LEU A 48 -20.05 -3.34 -1.66
N GLN A 49 -20.07 -2.14 -2.25
CA GLN A 49 -21.08 -1.79 -3.24
C GLN A 49 -21.07 -2.96 -4.22
N PRO A 50 -22.23 -3.62 -4.43
CA PRO A 50 -22.26 -4.81 -5.26
C PRO A 50 -21.61 -4.47 -6.59
N LEU A 51 -20.58 -5.23 -6.95
CA LEU A 51 -19.85 -5.05 -8.20
C LEU A 51 -20.74 -5.54 -9.34
N ASN A 52 -21.68 -4.71 -9.79
CA ASN A 52 -22.64 -5.02 -10.84
C ASN A 52 -22.39 -4.21 -12.12
N GLY A 53 -21.32 -3.41 -12.15
CA GLY A 53 -20.89 -2.62 -13.30
C GLY A 53 -20.24 -3.49 -14.39
N VAL A 54 -20.18 -2.92 -15.59
CA VAL A 54 -19.62 -3.57 -16.77
C VAL A 54 -18.70 -2.60 -17.52
N CYS A 55 -17.52 -3.05 -17.90
CA CYS A 55 -16.62 -2.34 -18.82
C CYS A 55 -16.67 -2.99 -20.20
N ARG A 56 -16.80 -2.19 -21.27
CA ARG A 56 -16.89 -2.70 -22.65
C ARG A 56 -15.79 -2.10 -23.51
N ARG A 57 -15.10 -2.96 -24.26
CA ARG A 57 -14.21 -2.55 -25.35
C ARG A 57 -14.79 -3.09 -26.65
N ILE A 58 -15.20 -2.19 -27.55
CA ILE A 58 -15.81 -2.52 -28.83
C ILE A 58 -14.79 -2.25 -29.93
N THR A 59 -14.56 -3.22 -30.80
CA THR A 59 -13.81 -3.06 -32.06
C THR A 59 -14.68 -3.50 -33.24
N ASP A 60 -14.13 -3.43 -34.45
CA ASP A 60 -14.86 -3.86 -35.65
C ASP A 60 -15.07 -5.37 -35.75
N THR A 61 -14.31 -6.16 -35.00
CA THR A 61 -14.32 -7.63 -35.07
C THR A 61 -14.87 -8.28 -33.80
N VAL A 62 -14.62 -7.67 -32.64
CA VAL A 62 -14.98 -8.26 -31.33
C VAL A 62 -15.38 -7.18 -30.33
N THR A 63 -16.36 -7.51 -29.49
CA THR A 63 -16.67 -6.76 -28.28
C THR A 63 -16.26 -7.56 -27.06
N VAL A 64 -15.37 -7.00 -26.25
CA VAL A 64 -14.97 -7.55 -24.95
C VAL A 64 -15.83 -6.90 -23.87
N VAL A 65 -16.54 -7.72 -23.09
CA VAL A 65 -17.38 -7.28 -21.98
C VAL A 65 -16.77 -7.82 -20.69
N LEU A 66 -16.34 -6.94 -19.78
CA LEU A 66 -15.82 -7.29 -18.45
C LEU A 66 -16.88 -7.00 -17.40
N ARG A 67 -17.24 -8.01 -16.60
CA ARG A 67 -18.26 -7.94 -15.57
C ARG A 67 -17.63 -7.67 -14.20
N ASP A 68 -18.47 -7.52 -13.18
CA ASP A 68 -18.06 -7.34 -11.79
C ASP A 68 -17.19 -6.10 -11.57
N GLN A 69 -17.54 -5.00 -12.27
CA GLN A 69 -16.85 -3.72 -12.15
C GLN A 69 -17.62 -2.77 -11.23
N ARG A 70 -16.94 -1.75 -10.71
CA ARG A 70 -17.62 -0.66 -10.00
C ARG A 70 -18.49 0.13 -10.98
N PRO A 71 -19.76 0.43 -10.67
CA PRO A 71 -20.60 1.28 -11.51
C PRO A 71 -19.92 2.62 -11.82
N GLY A 72 -19.92 3.03 -13.08
CA GLY A 72 -19.26 4.25 -13.55
C GLY A 72 -17.75 4.16 -13.72
N SER A 73 -17.11 3.02 -13.44
CA SER A 73 -15.67 2.88 -13.65
C SER A 73 -15.33 2.84 -15.15
N ILE A 74 -14.43 3.73 -15.57
CA ILE A 74 -13.90 3.77 -16.94
C ILE A 74 -12.91 2.63 -17.17
N HIS A 75 -12.12 2.32 -16.15
CA HIS A 75 -11.10 1.27 -16.20
C HIS A 75 -11.54 0.08 -15.35
N PRO A 76 -11.43 -1.15 -15.88
CA PRO A 76 -11.68 -2.33 -15.09
C PRO A 76 -10.62 -2.42 -13.98
N THR A 77 -11.02 -2.79 -12.77
CA THR A 77 -10.15 -2.84 -11.59
C THR A 77 -10.23 -4.20 -10.93
N TYR A 78 -9.08 -4.79 -10.61
CA TYR A 78 -8.98 -6.11 -10.00
C TYR A 78 -8.06 -6.10 -8.79
N ASP A 79 -8.41 -6.94 -7.82
CA ASP A 79 -7.64 -7.18 -6.61
C ASP A 79 -6.72 -8.41 -6.75
N ARG A 80 -5.95 -8.72 -5.72
CA ARG A 80 -5.15 -9.93 -5.57
C ARG A 80 -6.00 -11.18 -5.75
N GLY A 81 -5.59 -12.06 -6.65
CA GLY A 81 -6.36 -13.26 -6.98
C GLY A 81 -7.71 -12.96 -7.65
N GLY A 82 -7.93 -11.71 -8.08
CA GLY A 82 -9.16 -11.28 -8.72
C GLY A 82 -9.46 -12.10 -9.98
N VAL A 83 -10.74 -12.38 -10.19
CA VAL A 83 -11.20 -13.12 -11.37
C VAL A 83 -11.63 -12.13 -12.45
N VAL A 84 -10.91 -12.12 -13.56
CA VAL A 84 -11.28 -11.38 -14.78
C VAL A 84 -12.39 -12.17 -15.48
N ARG A 85 -13.65 -11.78 -15.22
CA ARG A 85 -14.85 -12.42 -15.78
C ARG A 85 -15.46 -11.59 -16.89
N GLY A 86 -15.93 -12.25 -17.95
CA GLY A 86 -16.48 -11.55 -19.07
C GLY A 86 -17.06 -12.40 -20.19
N ASP A 87 -17.41 -11.72 -21.28
CA ASP A 87 -17.84 -12.32 -22.53
C ASP A 87 -17.03 -11.72 -23.70
N LEU A 88 -16.66 -12.57 -24.64
CA LEU A 88 -16.21 -12.16 -25.97
C LEU A 88 -17.40 -12.29 -26.92
N ILE A 89 -17.80 -11.20 -27.58
CA ILE A 89 -18.88 -11.19 -28.56
C ILE A 89 -18.25 -10.91 -29.93
N LEU A 90 -18.17 -11.93 -30.76
CA LEU A 90 -17.59 -11.89 -32.10
C LEU A 90 -18.62 -11.36 -33.10
N LYS A 91 -18.23 -10.42 -33.96
CA LYS A 91 -19.13 -9.93 -35.03
C LYS A 91 -19.31 -10.97 -36.15
N SER A 92 -18.24 -11.70 -36.48
CA SER A 92 -18.27 -12.87 -37.36
C SER A 92 -17.31 -13.90 -36.79
N ALA A 93 -17.77 -15.14 -36.75
CA ALA A 93 -17.00 -16.30 -36.30
C ALA A 93 -16.46 -17.10 -37.49
N ASP A 94 -16.77 -16.66 -38.71
CA ASP A 94 -16.42 -17.34 -39.96
C ASP A 94 -14.90 -17.26 -40.17
N ASP A 95 -14.36 -18.37 -40.69
CA ASP A 95 -12.94 -18.56 -41.00
C ASP A 95 -11.98 -18.38 -39.81
N LEU A 96 -12.46 -18.29 -38.58
CA LEU A 96 -11.59 -18.29 -37.40
C LEU A 96 -10.94 -19.66 -37.26
N THR A 97 -9.64 -19.67 -36.99
CA THR A 97 -8.90 -20.89 -36.62
C THR A 97 -8.74 -21.02 -35.11
N SER A 98 -8.61 -19.91 -34.39
CA SER A 98 -8.53 -19.92 -32.94
C SER A 98 -8.96 -18.59 -32.31
N VAL A 99 -9.45 -18.69 -31.08
CA VAL A 99 -9.70 -17.56 -30.17
C VAL A 99 -8.85 -17.79 -28.92
N THR A 100 -7.96 -16.85 -28.65
CA THR A 100 -7.02 -16.93 -27.53
C THR A 100 -7.18 -15.73 -26.61
N LEU A 101 -7.21 -15.97 -25.32
CA LEU A 101 -7.24 -14.95 -24.27
C LEU A 101 -5.88 -14.96 -23.55
N LYS A 102 -5.29 -13.79 -23.31
CA LYS A 102 -4.05 -13.66 -22.55
C LYS A 102 -4.20 -12.64 -21.44
N LEU A 103 -3.70 -12.96 -20.25
CA LEU A 103 -3.47 -12.00 -19.17
C LEU A 103 -1.98 -11.68 -19.13
N GLU A 104 -1.65 -10.41 -19.31
CA GLU A 104 -0.27 -9.92 -19.37
C GLU A 104 -0.06 -8.83 -18.32
N GLY A 105 1.02 -8.96 -17.54
CA GLY A 105 1.50 -7.93 -16.61
C GLY A 105 2.96 -7.60 -16.95
N LEU A 106 3.26 -6.32 -17.11
CA LEU A 106 4.58 -5.82 -17.51
C LEU A 106 5.05 -4.73 -16.56
N LEU A 107 6.32 -4.82 -16.16
CA LEU A 107 7.06 -3.75 -15.50
C LEU A 107 8.09 -3.19 -16.48
N PHE A 108 7.86 -1.96 -16.92
CA PHE A 108 8.79 -1.19 -17.73
C PHE A 108 9.52 -0.19 -16.83
N VAL A 109 10.85 -0.15 -16.93
CA VAL A 109 11.70 0.80 -16.22
C VAL A 109 12.68 1.40 -17.22
N GLU A 110 12.83 2.72 -17.22
CA GLU A 110 13.77 3.43 -18.08
C GLU A 110 14.58 4.46 -17.30
N LYS A 111 15.90 4.50 -17.56
CA LYS A 111 16.81 5.51 -17.04
C LYS A 111 17.95 5.78 -18.02
N SER A 112 18.18 7.06 -18.31
CA SER A 112 19.34 7.51 -19.09
C SER A 112 19.49 6.76 -20.44
N GLY A 113 18.36 6.50 -21.11
CA GLY A 113 18.30 5.77 -22.38
C GLY A 113 18.37 4.24 -22.28
N VAL A 114 18.57 3.67 -21.08
CA VAL A 114 18.51 2.23 -20.85
C VAL A 114 17.11 1.88 -20.35
N SER A 115 16.41 1.02 -21.10
CA SER A 115 15.10 0.49 -20.72
C SER A 115 15.16 -1.02 -20.46
N ILE A 116 14.40 -1.48 -19.47
CA ILE A 116 14.20 -2.89 -19.12
C ILE A 116 12.70 -3.13 -19.03
N THR A 117 12.23 -4.19 -19.71
CA THR A 117 10.86 -4.68 -19.58
C THR A 117 10.90 -6.06 -18.93
N THR A 118 10.21 -6.19 -17.81
CA THR A 118 10.07 -7.43 -17.04
C THR A 118 8.64 -7.92 -17.12
N THR A 119 8.46 -9.17 -17.56
CA THR A 119 7.15 -9.82 -17.56
C THR A 119 6.81 -10.26 -16.14
N LEU A 120 5.80 -9.62 -15.53
CA LEU A 120 5.28 -9.97 -14.22
C LEU A 120 4.33 -11.17 -14.30
N CYS A 121 3.52 -11.24 -15.35
CA CYS A 121 2.72 -12.44 -15.63
C CYS A 121 2.40 -12.54 -17.12
N SER A 122 2.27 -13.77 -17.60
CA SER A 122 1.85 -14.08 -18.97
C SER A 122 1.09 -15.41 -18.96
N MET A 123 -0.24 -15.34 -18.83
CA MET A 123 -1.11 -16.50 -18.84
C MET A 123 -1.88 -16.53 -20.16
N THR A 124 -1.96 -17.68 -20.80
CA THR A 124 -2.66 -17.86 -22.08
C THR A 124 -3.72 -18.94 -21.95
N TYR A 125 -4.93 -18.65 -22.43
CA TYR A 125 -6.08 -19.54 -22.42
C TYR A 125 -6.60 -19.72 -23.85
N SER A 126 -6.68 -20.96 -24.31
CA SER A 126 -7.34 -21.29 -25.58
C SER A 126 -8.85 -21.34 -25.33
N MET A 127 -9.56 -20.33 -25.84
CA MET A 127 -11.00 -20.21 -25.63
C MET A 127 -11.79 -21.04 -26.65
N TRP A 128 -11.26 -21.16 -27.86
CA TRP A 128 -11.79 -21.99 -28.92
C TRP A 128 -10.72 -22.30 -29.98
N SER A 129 -10.81 -23.46 -30.63
CA SER A 129 -9.94 -23.87 -31.74
C SER A 129 -10.72 -24.68 -32.78
N ALA A 130 -10.49 -24.40 -34.06
CA ALA A 130 -11.08 -25.14 -35.18
C ALA A 130 -10.72 -26.63 -35.18
N SER A 131 -9.58 -27.00 -34.59
CA SER A 131 -9.15 -28.41 -34.42
C SER A 131 -10.14 -29.26 -33.61
N GLN A 132 -11.04 -28.63 -32.86
CA GLN A 132 -12.08 -29.32 -32.09
C GLN A 132 -13.28 -29.76 -32.96
N GLY A 133 -13.31 -29.40 -34.25
CA GLY A 133 -14.35 -29.80 -35.20
C GLY A 133 -15.73 -29.17 -34.94
N ARG A 134 -15.83 -28.22 -34.01
CA ARG A 134 -17.07 -27.50 -33.67
C ARG A 134 -17.01 -26.07 -34.22
N PRO A 135 -18.12 -25.52 -34.74
CA PRO A 135 -18.16 -24.13 -35.16
C PRO A 135 -17.85 -23.19 -33.99
N CYS A 136 -17.19 -22.07 -34.28
CA CYS A 136 -16.86 -21.08 -33.26
C CYS A 136 -18.14 -20.38 -32.77
N PRO A 137 -18.46 -20.38 -31.46
CA PRO A 137 -19.63 -19.70 -30.96
C PRO A 137 -19.44 -18.18 -31.04
N GLN A 138 -20.50 -17.44 -31.42
CA GLN A 138 -20.46 -15.98 -31.52
C GLN A 138 -20.24 -15.29 -30.17
N LYS A 139 -20.64 -15.93 -29.06
CA LYS A 139 -20.45 -15.44 -27.70
C LYS A 139 -19.67 -16.48 -26.89
N ILE A 140 -18.50 -16.09 -26.37
CA ILE A 140 -17.63 -16.95 -25.58
C ILE A 140 -17.50 -16.37 -24.16
N PRO A 141 -18.12 -16.98 -23.14
CA PRO A 141 -17.88 -16.57 -21.76
C PRO A 141 -16.47 -16.97 -21.32
N PHE A 142 -15.86 -16.18 -20.45
CA PHE A 142 -14.55 -16.48 -19.89
C PHE A 142 -14.44 -16.06 -18.42
N ALA A 143 -13.54 -16.75 -17.72
CA ALA A 143 -13.09 -16.41 -16.38
C ALA A 143 -11.60 -16.74 -16.30
N ALA A 144 -10.77 -15.75 -15.95
CA ALA A 144 -9.34 -15.93 -15.80
C ALA A 144 -8.89 -15.36 -14.46
N ILE A 145 -8.11 -16.12 -13.69
CA ILE A 145 -7.66 -15.73 -12.36
C ILE A 145 -6.30 -15.04 -12.47
N LEU A 146 -6.14 -13.89 -11.83
CA LEU A 146 -4.83 -13.24 -11.72
C LEU A 146 -3.90 -14.05 -10.80
N PRO A 147 -2.63 -14.25 -11.20
CA PRO A 147 -1.71 -15.02 -10.36
C PRO A 147 -1.44 -14.25 -9.05
N LEU A 148 -1.30 -14.98 -7.95
CA LEU A 148 -1.02 -14.38 -6.65
C LEU A 148 0.42 -13.88 -6.53
N THR A 149 1.33 -14.50 -7.30
CA THR A 149 2.75 -14.26 -7.27
C THR A 149 3.37 -14.33 -8.67
N PHE A 150 4.59 -13.81 -8.79
CA PHE A 150 5.45 -13.94 -9.95
C PHE A 150 6.88 -14.27 -9.51
N GLU A 151 7.66 -14.84 -10.43
CA GLU A 151 9.08 -15.14 -10.20
C GLU A 151 9.92 -13.87 -10.36
N ASP A 152 10.65 -13.49 -9.32
CA ASP A 152 11.47 -12.28 -9.31
C ASP A 152 12.83 -12.53 -8.65
N GLY A 153 13.85 -12.72 -9.48
CA GLY A 153 15.19 -13.08 -9.01
C GLY A 153 15.23 -14.45 -8.33
N GLY A 154 14.44 -15.42 -8.82
CA GLY A 154 14.35 -16.79 -8.29
C GLY A 154 13.52 -16.93 -7.01
N HIS A 155 12.82 -15.89 -6.59
CA HIS A 155 11.90 -15.93 -5.46
C HIS A 155 10.49 -15.55 -5.88
N PRO A 156 9.45 -16.26 -5.38
CA PRO A 156 8.07 -15.88 -5.62
C PRO A 156 7.75 -14.59 -4.85
N ARG A 157 7.35 -13.54 -5.57
CA ARG A 157 6.89 -12.26 -5.01
C ARG A 157 5.46 -11.98 -5.38
N ARG A 158 4.75 -11.18 -4.59
CA ARG A 158 3.40 -10.71 -4.94
C ARG A 158 3.47 -9.79 -6.16
N LEU A 159 2.45 -9.84 -7.01
CA LEU A 159 2.32 -8.89 -8.11
C LEU A 159 2.32 -7.44 -7.56
N PRO A 160 3.11 -6.52 -8.15
CA PRO A 160 3.07 -5.10 -7.78
C PRO A 160 1.76 -4.44 -8.25
N PRO A 161 1.26 -3.40 -7.59
CA PRO A 161 0.11 -2.63 -8.08
C PRO A 161 0.38 -1.99 -9.46
N THR A 162 -0.67 -1.67 -10.21
CA THR A 162 -0.56 -0.75 -11.37
C THR A 162 0.04 0.57 -10.88
N PHE A 163 1.15 0.99 -11.49
CA PHE A 163 1.94 2.12 -11.02
C PHE A 163 2.59 2.84 -12.19
N ALA A 164 2.66 4.17 -12.11
CA ALA A 164 3.38 4.98 -13.09
C ALA A 164 4.11 6.13 -12.39
N ALA A 165 5.35 6.38 -12.79
CA ALA A 165 6.16 7.52 -12.37
C ALA A 165 6.97 8.05 -13.57
N SER A 166 7.18 9.37 -13.61
CA SER A 166 8.03 10.02 -14.62
C SER A 166 9.50 10.00 -14.23
N GLU A 167 9.81 10.12 -12.94
CA GLU A 167 11.17 10.18 -12.42
C GLU A 167 11.33 9.25 -11.20
N PRO A 168 12.08 8.14 -11.32
CA PRO A 168 12.49 7.50 -12.58
C PRO A 168 11.29 7.12 -13.47
N HIS A 169 11.50 6.98 -14.78
CA HIS A 169 10.41 6.58 -15.68
C HIS A 169 10.09 5.09 -15.48
N VAL A 170 8.91 4.83 -14.93
CA VAL A 170 8.48 3.50 -14.50
C VAL A 170 7.02 3.33 -14.87
N VAL A 171 6.68 2.18 -15.46
CA VAL A 171 5.30 1.80 -15.76
C VAL A 171 5.10 0.32 -15.40
N CYS A 172 4.28 0.07 -14.38
CA CYS A 172 3.73 -1.25 -14.07
C CYS A 172 2.30 -1.30 -14.59
N SER A 173 2.03 -2.18 -15.56
CA SER A 173 0.75 -2.23 -16.26
C SER A 173 0.26 -3.66 -16.44
N TYR A 174 -1.07 -3.80 -16.50
CA TYR A 174 -1.73 -5.07 -16.71
C TYR A 174 -2.75 -4.96 -17.83
N SER A 175 -2.92 -6.02 -18.61
CA SER A 175 -3.81 -6.04 -19.76
C SER A 175 -4.40 -7.41 -20.03
N LEU A 176 -5.68 -7.41 -20.42
CA LEU A 176 -6.32 -8.54 -21.06
C LEU A 176 -6.12 -8.39 -22.58
N ILE A 177 -5.60 -9.42 -23.23
CA ILE A 177 -5.34 -9.42 -24.67
C ILE A 177 -6.18 -10.54 -25.30
N VAL A 178 -6.99 -10.18 -26.28
CA VAL A 178 -7.78 -11.12 -27.08
C VAL A 178 -7.15 -11.20 -28.46
N GLU A 179 -6.81 -12.41 -28.89
CA GLU A 179 -6.24 -12.70 -30.20
C GLU A 179 -7.19 -13.59 -30.99
N LEU A 180 -7.59 -13.11 -32.17
CA LEU A 180 -8.37 -13.85 -33.15
C LEU A 180 -7.48 -14.22 -34.32
N SER A 181 -7.43 -15.51 -34.65
CA SER A 181 -6.59 -16.01 -35.75
C SER A 181 -7.43 -16.55 -36.91
N ARG A 182 -6.91 -16.41 -38.13
CA ARG A 182 -7.49 -16.93 -39.37
C ARG A 182 -6.43 -17.63 -40.22
N PRO A 183 -6.81 -18.54 -41.14
CA PRO A 183 -5.86 -19.13 -42.07
C PRO A 183 -5.44 -18.07 -43.10
N ARG A 184 -4.13 -17.97 -43.39
CA ARG A 184 -3.62 -17.03 -44.39
C ARG A 184 -3.94 -17.55 -45.80
N GLN A 185 -4.91 -16.94 -46.49
CA GLN A 185 -5.33 -17.35 -47.85
C GLN A 185 -4.37 -16.90 -48.99
N PHE A 186 -3.16 -16.43 -48.68
CA PHE A 186 -2.35 -15.62 -49.61
C PHE A 186 -1.82 -16.37 -50.85
N LEU A 187 -1.99 -17.69 -50.98
CA LEU A 187 -1.49 -18.47 -52.11
C LEU A 187 -2.49 -19.55 -52.56
N HIS A 188 -3.63 -19.13 -53.14
CA HIS A 188 -4.53 -20.05 -53.84
C HIS A 188 -3.84 -20.79 -55.01
N PHE A 189 -2.71 -20.29 -55.53
CA PHE A 189 -2.03 -20.83 -56.71
C PHE A 189 -0.97 -21.90 -56.44
N LEU A 190 -0.52 -22.13 -55.19
CA LEU A 190 0.46 -23.18 -54.86
C LEU A 190 -0.20 -24.46 -54.32
N ARG A 191 -1.36 -24.84 -54.87
CA ARG A 191 -2.19 -25.96 -54.43
C ARG A 191 -1.63 -27.37 -54.71
N ALA A 192 -0.40 -27.50 -55.22
CA ALA A 192 0.09 -28.75 -55.81
C ALA A 192 1.01 -29.61 -54.93
N ARG A 193 1.31 -29.26 -53.67
CA ARG A 193 2.11 -30.16 -52.80
C ARG A 193 1.58 -30.27 -51.37
N GLU A 194 1.42 -31.52 -50.95
CA GLU A 194 0.59 -32.09 -49.89
C GLU A 194 1.09 -31.82 -48.44
N THR A 195 1.88 -30.78 -48.20
CA THR A 195 2.50 -30.52 -46.88
C THR A 195 2.66 -29.03 -46.56
N VAL A 196 1.87 -28.16 -47.17
CA VAL A 196 1.90 -26.73 -46.82
C VAL A 196 1.24 -26.53 -45.46
N ARG A 197 2.07 -26.38 -44.43
CA ARG A 197 1.67 -25.89 -43.10
C ARG A 197 0.84 -24.62 -43.28
N VAL A 198 -0.46 -24.70 -42.96
CA VAL A 198 -1.37 -23.56 -42.99
C VAL A 198 -0.83 -22.52 -42.00
N LEU A 199 -0.20 -21.47 -42.54
CA LEU A 199 0.32 -20.38 -41.72
C LEU A 199 -0.88 -19.63 -41.14
N THR A 200 -1.06 -19.75 -39.83
CA THR A 200 -2.11 -19.04 -39.10
C THR A 200 -1.66 -17.60 -38.85
N VAL A 201 -2.50 -16.62 -39.15
CA VAL A 201 -2.22 -15.20 -38.94
C VAL A 201 -3.18 -14.64 -37.90
N VAL A 202 -2.64 -13.87 -36.96
CA VAL A 202 -3.44 -13.10 -35.99
C VAL A 202 -4.05 -11.91 -36.73
N LEU A 203 -5.36 -11.95 -36.98
CA LEU A 203 -6.08 -10.92 -37.72
C LEU A 203 -6.42 -9.74 -36.81
N CYS A 204 -6.82 -10.04 -35.58
CA CYS A 204 -7.24 -9.04 -34.62
C CYS A 204 -6.59 -9.30 -33.28
N ARG A 205 -6.00 -8.26 -32.71
CA ARG A 205 -5.45 -8.25 -31.35
C ARG A 205 -6.06 -7.07 -30.60
N VAL A 206 -6.96 -7.36 -29.66
CA VAL A 206 -7.59 -6.34 -28.81
C VAL A 206 -6.92 -6.35 -27.45
N ARG A 207 -6.36 -5.20 -27.05
CA ARG A 207 -5.77 -4.99 -25.72
C ARG A 207 -6.72 -4.17 -24.86
N VAL A 208 -7.08 -4.68 -23.68
CA VAL A 208 -7.90 -4.01 -22.68
C VAL A 208 -7.05 -3.80 -21.42
N PRO A 209 -6.53 -2.59 -21.17
CA PRO A 209 -5.78 -2.31 -19.95
C PRO A 209 -6.70 -2.34 -18.73
N PHE A 210 -6.17 -2.78 -17.60
CA PHE A 210 -6.88 -2.78 -16.32
C PHE A 210 -5.98 -2.32 -15.17
N ILE A 211 -6.63 -1.85 -14.09
CA ILE A 211 -5.97 -1.41 -12.88
C ILE A 211 -5.88 -2.60 -11.92
N TYR A 212 -4.68 -3.03 -11.57
CA TYR A 212 -4.45 -4.00 -10.51
C TYR A 212 -4.17 -3.26 -9.21
N ARG A 213 -5.08 -3.38 -8.24
CA ARG A 213 -5.05 -2.66 -6.96
C ARG A 213 -5.12 -3.67 -5.81
N PRO A 214 -4.02 -4.38 -5.50
CA PRO A 214 -3.98 -5.38 -4.44
C PRO A 214 -4.29 -4.71 -3.10
N ARG A 215 -5.33 -5.21 -2.42
CA ARG A 215 -5.77 -4.71 -1.12
C ARG A 215 -4.88 -5.21 0.00
N SER A 216 -4.63 -4.33 0.95
CA SER A 216 -3.83 -4.58 2.14
C SER A 216 -4.30 -3.66 3.26
N ARG A 217 -4.17 -4.13 4.50
CA ARG A 217 -4.58 -3.44 5.72
C ARG A 217 -3.47 -3.48 6.76
N PRO A 218 -3.49 -2.58 7.76
CA PRO A 218 -2.69 -2.73 8.96
C PRO A 218 -3.06 -4.04 9.68
N HIS A 219 -2.13 -4.60 10.46
CA HIS A 219 -2.37 -5.83 11.22
C HIS A 219 -3.09 -5.57 12.55
N ARG A 220 -3.10 -4.32 13.00
CA ARG A 220 -3.75 -3.83 14.22
C ARG A 220 -4.33 -2.44 13.97
N PRO A 221 -5.34 -2.01 14.73
CA PRO A 221 -5.85 -0.65 14.63
C PRO A 221 -4.76 0.36 15.02
N MET A 222 -4.89 1.57 14.48
CA MET A 222 -4.16 2.73 14.97
C MET A 222 -4.93 3.34 16.15
N LEU A 223 -4.23 3.96 17.10
CA LEU A 223 -4.87 4.78 18.12
C LEU A 223 -5.77 5.84 17.46
N PRO A 224 -7.00 6.04 17.98
CA PRO A 224 -7.85 7.14 17.55
C PRO A 224 -7.14 8.50 17.71
N SER A 225 -7.26 9.37 16.72
CA SER A 225 -6.58 10.67 16.72
C SER A 225 -7.19 11.70 17.67
N ASP A 226 -8.39 11.43 18.21
CA ASP A 226 -9.08 12.24 19.20
C ASP A 226 -8.56 12.04 20.64
N LEU A 227 -7.65 11.08 20.86
CA LEU A 227 -7.05 10.84 22.17
C LEU A 227 -5.74 11.63 22.34
N PRO A 228 -5.63 12.53 23.34
CA PRO A 228 -4.42 13.31 23.58
C PRO A 228 -3.18 12.45 23.82
N PHE A 229 -2.03 12.89 23.27
CA PHE A 229 -0.76 12.17 23.44
C PHE A 229 -0.39 12.00 24.91
N MET A 230 -0.51 13.07 25.70
CA MET A 230 -0.10 13.08 27.12
C MET A 230 -0.90 12.11 28.01
N ILE A 231 -2.11 11.72 27.58
CA ILE A 231 -2.92 10.71 28.26
C ILE A 231 -2.46 9.32 27.84
N THR A 232 -2.38 9.09 26.53
CA THR A 232 -2.12 7.76 25.95
C THR A 232 -0.68 7.30 26.17
N VAL A 233 0.31 8.20 26.16
CA VAL A 233 1.71 7.86 26.44
C VAL A 233 1.91 7.31 27.86
N LYS A 234 1.03 7.67 28.80
CA LYS A 234 1.09 7.19 30.19
C LYS A 234 0.30 5.92 30.39
N SER A 235 -0.89 5.82 29.80
CA SER A 235 -1.76 4.65 29.96
C SER A 235 -1.35 3.47 29.08
N SER A 236 -0.78 3.76 27.91
CA SER A 236 -0.49 2.78 26.84
C SER A 236 0.76 3.20 26.05
N PRO A 237 1.94 3.30 26.70
CA PRO A 237 3.19 3.70 26.02
C PRO A 237 3.56 2.79 24.84
N GLU A 238 3.19 1.51 24.88
CA GLU A 238 3.38 0.53 23.81
C GLU A 238 2.66 0.88 22.52
N GLU A 239 1.66 1.76 22.58
CA GLU A 239 0.94 2.25 21.40
C GLU A 239 1.71 3.34 20.66
N TRP A 240 2.80 3.86 21.22
CA TRP A 240 3.65 4.89 20.61
C TRP A 240 5.04 4.35 20.25
N HIS A 241 5.53 4.77 19.09
CA HIS A 241 6.90 4.55 18.64
C HIS A 241 7.66 5.87 18.69
N GLN A 242 8.75 5.89 19.45
CA GLN A 242 9.61 7.06 19.61
C GLN A 242 10.78 7.01 18.61
N ILE A 243 10.94 8.09 17.87
CA ILE A 243 12.01 8.32 16.91
C ILE A 243 12.87 9.46 17.45
N MET A 244 14.19 9.27 17.51
CA MET A 244 15.12 10.27 18.03
C MET A 244 16.09 10.75 16.95
N CYS A 245 16.31 12.06 16.87
CA CYS A 245 17.40 12.65 16.11
C CYS A 245 17.98 13.86 16.83
N THR A 246 19.21 14.24 16.49
CA THR A 246 19.90 15.39 17.07
C THR A 246 20.08 16.49 16.04
N VAL A 247 19.77 17.73 16.41
CA VAL A 247 20.17 18.92 15.67
C VAL A 247 21.56 19.32 16.16
N ASP A 248 22.55 19.12 15.30
CA ASP A 248 23.92 19.53 15.61
C ASP A 248 24.08 21.06 15.51
N VAL A 249 25.10 21.56 16.20
CA VAL A 249 25.49 22.96 16.18
C VAL A 249 26.76 23.15 15.33
N SER A 250 26.93 24.35 14.80
CA SER A 250 28.18 24.76 14.14
C SER A 250 29.35 24.68 15.14
N LYS A 251 30.53 24.29 14.65
CA LYS A 251 31.75 24.16 15.47
C LYS A 251 32.18 25.45 16.18
N VAL A 252 31.71 26.60 15.70
CA VAL A 252 32.02 27.94 16.26
C VAL A 252 31.01 28.36 17.33
N SER A 253 29.87 27.66 17.41
CA SER A 253 28.83 27.98 18.38
C SER A 253 29.18 27.45 19.77
N THR A 254 28.77 28.19 20.80
CA THR A 254 28.80 27.75 22.21
C THR A 254 27.49 27.10 22.65
N LEU A 255 26.54 26.88 21.73
CA LEU A 255 25.27 26.25 22.02
C LEU A 255 25.42 24.72 22.16
N ASP A 256 24.50 24.11 22.90
CA ASP A 256 24.43 22.66 23.03
C ASP A 256 23.59 22.06 21.90
N PRO A 257 23.92 20.84 21.40
CA PRO A 257 23.06 20.09 20.49
C PRO A 257 21.66 19.87 21.04
N ILE A 258 20.68 19.84 20.15
CA ILE A 258 19.26 19.76 20.50
C ILE A 258 18.75 18.37 20.18
N GLN A 259 18.04 17.73 21.10
CA GLN A 259 17.40 16.44 20.87
C GLN A 259 15.98 16.65 20.36
N CYS A 260 15.59 15.94 19.31
CA CYS A 260 14.23 15.89 18.79
C CYS A 260 13.69 14.48 18.96
N LEU A 261 12.50 14.38 19.54
CA LEU A 261 11.79 13.14 19.81
C LEU A 261 10.44 13.21 19.10
N LEU A 262 10.24 12.40 18.07
CA LEU A 262 8.96 12.26 17.38
C LEU A 262 8.29 10.97 17.83
N PHE A 263 7.07 11.07 18.32
CA PHE A 263 6.22 9.95 18.66
C PHE A 263 5.16 9.78 17.57
N ILE A 264 5.06 8.58 17.02
CA ILE A 264 4.03 8.18 16.06
C ILE A 264 3.35 6.90 16.55
N PRO A 265 2.17 6.52 16.05
CA PRO A 265 1.56 5.25 16.39
C PRO A 265 2.48 4.07 16.08
N SER A 266 2.56 3.15 17.02
CA SER A 266 3.50 2.04 16.97
C SER A 266 3.22 1.03 15.85
N VAL A 267 2.01 1.06 15.26
CA VAL A 267 1.63 0.15 14.16
C VAL A 267 2.53 0.33 12.94
N GLN A 268 3.00 1.55 12.65
CA GLN A 268 3.88 1.91 11.51
C GLN A 268 3.39 1.44 10.13
N VAL A 269 2.16 0.95 10.05
CA VAL A 269 1.47 0.51 8.85
C VAL A 269 0.15 1.27 8.82
N TYR A 270 0.01 2.18 7.87
CA TYR A 270 -1.12 3.12 7.79
C TYR A 270 -1.81 2.99 6.45
N ALA A 271 -3.12 3.10 6.39
CA ALA A 271 -3.81 3.23 5.12
C ALA A 271 -3.48 4.56 4.45
N LEU A 272 -3.56 4.60 3.12
CA LEU A 272 -3.43 5.84 2.35
C LEU A 272 -4.44 6.91 2.76
N SER A 273 -5.58 6.50 3.33
CA SER A 273 -6.63 7.39 3.82
C SER A 273 -6.50 7.77 5.30
N ASP A 274 -5.57 7.16 6.04
CA ASP A 274 -5.44 7.41 7.47
C ASP A 274 -4.85 8.81 7.73
N THR A 275 -5.36 9.45 8.77
CA THR A 275 -4.74 10.60 9.42
C THR A 275 -3.87 10.08 10.56
N ILE A 276 -2.56 10.24 10.45
CA ILE A 276 -1.58 9.71 11.40
C ILE A 276 -1.30 10.80 12.45
N PRO A 277 -1.73 10.63 13.72
CA PRO A 277 -1.36 11.57 14.77
C PRO A 277 0.14 11.46 15.08
N PHE A 278 0.76 12.54 15.53
CA PHE A 278 2.13 12.54 16.03
C PHE A 278 2.33 13.57 17.14
N HIS A 279 3.32 13.33 18.00
CA HIS A 279 3.80 14.30 18.98
C HIS A 279 5.27 14.58 18.72
N LEU A 280 5.66 15.85 18.62
CA LEU A 280 7.05 16.26 18.46
C LEU A 280 7.50 16.99 19.73
N GLN A 281 8.55 16.48 20.36
CA GLN A 281 9.22 17.10 21.49
C GLN A 281 10.64 17.52 21.09
N ILE A 282 11.02 18.75 21.40
CA ILE A 282 12.37 19.28 21.18
C ILE A 282 12.96 19.67 22.52
N ARG A 283 14.12 19.09 22.86
CA ARG A 283 14.80 19.27 24.16
C ARG A 283 16.19 19.83 23.98
N GLY A 284 16.56 20.80 24.81
CA GLY A 284 17.87 21.45 24.74
C GLY A 284 18.09 22.38 25.92
N SER A 285 19.28 22.97 26.00
CA SER A 285 19.48 24.08 26.92
C SER A 285 18.61 25.27 26.51
N PRO A 286 18.19 26.12 27.46
CA PRO A 286 17.30 27.25 27.16
C PRO A 286 17.84 28.15 26.03
N ALA A 287 19.17 28.33 25.97
CA ALA A 287 19.83 29.12 24.93
C ALA A 287 19.69 28.48 23.54
N SER A 288 19.82 27.15 23.43
CA SER A 288 19.66 26.43 22.17
C SER A 288 18.21 26.41 21.66
N LEU A 289 17.22 26.56 22.54
CA LEU A 289 15.79 26.52 22.16
C LEU A 289 15.22 27.87 21.71
N VAL A 290 15.92 28.99 21.91
CA VAL A 290 15.45 30.33 21.52
C VAL A 290 14.99 30.41 20.05
N PRO A 291 15.71 29.87 19.05
CA PRO A 291 15.30 29.94 17.64
C PRO A 291 13.97 29.24 17.32
N PHE A 292 13.55 28.29 18.16
CA PHE A 292 12.30 27.54 18.00
C PHE A 292 11.11 28.32 18.58
N LEU A 293 11.33 29.11 19.64
CA LEU A 293 10.30 29.96 20.24
C LEU A 293 9.88 31.09 19.29
N GLU A 294 10.83 31.64 18.52
CA GLU A 294 10.56 32.66 17.50
C GLU A 294 9.64 32.15 16.37
N GLN A 295 9.70 30.86 16.06
CA GLN A 295 8.80 30.24 15.08
C GLN A 295 7.34 30.31 15.55
N ILE A 296 7.08 30.09 16.84
CA ILE A 296 5.72 30.01 17.39
C ILE A 296 5.04 31.39 17.37
N GLN A 297 5.80 32.47 17.57
CA GLN A 297 5.26 33.84 17.67
C GLN A 297 4.90 34.46 16.31
N THR A 298 5.39 33.90 15.19
CA THR A 298 5.32 34.54 13.86
C THR A 298 4.18 34.03 12.99
N SER A 299 3.19 33.31 13.53
CA SER A 299 2.08 32.70 12.80
C SER A 299 1.10 33.67 12.10
N GLY A 300 1.39 34.97 12.02
CA GLY A 300 0.54 35.95 11.31
C GLY A 300 1.22 37.15 10.66
N VAL A 301 2.52 37.39 10.86
CA VAL A 301 3.22 38.54 10.25
C VAL A 301 4.64 38.12 9.83
N PRO A 302 5.04 38.31 8.55
CA PRO A 302 6.41 38.06 8.10
C PRO A 302 7.35 39.09 8.71
N SER A 303 7.86 38.82 9.91
CA SER A 303 8.96 39.58 10.50
C SER A 303 10.25 39.21 9.79
N HIS A 304 10.70 40.08 8.89
CA HIS A 304 11.91 39.96 8.06
C HIS A 304 13.25 39.97 8.85
N LEU A 305 13.21 39.93 10.18
CA LEU A 305 14.38 40.18 11.05
C LEU A 305 14.73 39.01 12.01
N GLY A 306 14.04 37.86 11.94
CA GLY A 306 14.23 36.76 12.90
C GLY A 306 15.02 35.57 12.35
N GLY A 307 16.10 35.19 13.04
CA GLY A 307 16.96 34.03 12.78
C GLY A 307 16.34 32.68 13.19
N GLY A 308 15.01 32.54 13.05
CA GLY A 308 14.26 31.36 13.49
C GLY A 308 14.51 30.11 12.64
N VAL A 309 13.94 29.00 13.09
CA VAL A 309 13.95 27.72 12.37
C VAL A 309 12.61 27.42 11.72
N THR A 310 12.63 26.54 10.73
CA THR A 310 11.45 25.94 10.12
C THR A 310 11.45 24.46 10.48
N ILE A 311 10.52 24.06 11.33
CA ILE A 311 10.22 22.66 11.64
C ILE A 311 9.15 22.14 10.68
N ARG A 312 9.33 20.93 10.13
CA ARG A 312 8.34 20.22 9.33
C ARG A 312 8.34 18.74 9.69
N VAL A 313 7.14 18.17 9.72
CA VAL A 313 6.92 16.73 9.69
C VAL A 313 6.12 16.43 8.42
N TYR A 314 6.60 15.54 7.57
CA TYR A 314 5.91 15.24 6.29
C TYR A 314 6.08 13.77 5.87
N LEU A 315 5.17 13.29 5.02
CA LEU A 315 5.20 11.97 4.40
C LEU A 315 6.00 12.07 3.12
N LEU A 316 7.02 11.24 2.98
CA LEU A 316 7.91 11.21 1.83
C LEU A 316 7.85 9.83 1.18
N ARG A 317 7.57 9.80 -0.12
CA ARG A 317 7.69 8.59 -0.93
C ARG A 317 8.98 8.60 -1.70
N GLN A 318 9.75 7.53 -1.57
CA GLN A 318 10.91 7.23 -2.39
C GLN A 318 10.55 6.18 -3.45
N THR A 319 10.69 6.56 -4.71
CA THR A 319 10.60 5.65 -5.86
C THR A 319 12.02 5.43 -6.36
N GLY A 320 12.53 4.21 -6.23
CA GLY A 320 13.85 3.90 -6.74
C GLY A 320 13.88 2.68 -7.62
N ILE A 321 14.79 2.72 -8.58
CA ILE A 321 15.01 1.65 -9.54
C ILE A 321 16.41 1.10 -9.39
N LYS A 322 16.58 -0.20 -9.64
CA LYS A 322 17.86 -0.88 -9.67
C LYS A 322 18.04 -1.55 -11.02
N ILE A 323 18.97 -1.02 -11.81
CA ILE A 323 19.36 -1.57 -13.12
C ILE A 323 20.83 -1.96 -13.00
N HIS A 324 21.11 -3.27 -12.97
CA HIS A 324 22.45 -3.79 -12.69
C HIS A 324 23.01 -3.25 -11.35
N GLU A 325 24.22 -2.71 -11.33
CA GLU A 325 24.86 -2.10 -10.16
C GLU A 325 24.45 -0.64 -9.93
N ARG A 326 23.65 -0.05 -10.82
CA ARG A 326 23.23 1.34 -10.73
C ARG A 326 21.86 1.42 -10.06
N SER A 327 21.77 2.25 -9.03
CA SER A 327 20.49 2.63 -8.44
C SER A 327 20.16 4.10 -8.76
N LEU A 328 18.88 4.42 -8.81
CA LEU A 328 18.37 5.78 -8.77
C LEU A 328 17.22 5.81 -7.78
N ALA A 329 17.09 6.91 -7.04
CA ALA A 329 15.91 7.17 -6.24
C ALA A 329 15.43 8.59 -6.56
N SER A 330 14.13 8.75 -6.70
CA SER A 330 13.44 10.03 -6.64
C SER A 330 12.58 10.07 -5.40
N SER A 331 12.39 11.26 -4.84
CA SER A 331 11.56 11.45 -3.66
C SER A 331 10.46 12.45 -3.96
N ARG A 332 9.23 12.18 -3.50
CA ARG A 332 8.11 13.13 -3.56
C ARG A 332 7.43 13.24 -2.20
N VAL A 333 7.06 14.44 -1.80
CA VAL A 333 6.22 14.64 -0.62
C VAL A 333 4.81 14.16 -0.94
N LEU A 334 4.26 13.30 -0.10
CA LEU A 334 2.88 12.81 -0.21
C LEU A 334 1.90 13.70 0.56
N GLY A 335 2.33 14.31 1.67
CA GLY A 335 1.53 15.23 2.47
C GLY A 335 2.38 15.89 3.55
N GLU A 336 2.04 17.12 3.90
CA GLU A 336 2.65 17.86 5.01
C GLU A 336 1.83 17.62 6.27
N GLY A 337 2.51 17.51 7.42
CA GLY A 337 1.87 17.46 8.71
C GLY A 337 1.47 18.85 9.18
N GLU A 338 0.28 18.93 9.75
CA GLU A 338 -0.21 20.09 10.49
C GLU A 338 0.15 19.89 11.96
N MET A 339 0.68 20.92 12.62
CA MET A 339 1.10 20.81 14.01
C MET A 339 0.83 22.11 14.76
N GLU A 340 0.41 21.96 16.01
CA GLU A 340 0.10 23.03 16.93
C GLU A 340 0.89 22.85 18.23
N PRO A 341 1.38 23.94 18.85
CA PRO A 341 2.01 23.86 20.16
C PRO A 341 1.03 23.27 21.19
N SER A 342 1.45 22.26 21.95
CA SER A 342 0.59 21.50 22.89
C SER A 342 0.09 22.35 24.08
N HIS A 343 0.76 23.46 24.35
CA HIS A 343 0.40 24.40 25.40
C HIS A 343 0.29 25.81 24.81
N ALA A 344 -0.84 26.48 25.09
CA ALA A 344 -0.96 27.92 24.88
C ALA A 344 0.16 28.60 25.68
N LEU A 345 1.14 29.16 24.98
CA LEU A 345 2.21 29.93 25.61
C LEU A 345 1.56 30.97 26.54
N PRO A 346 1.90 31.00 27.84
CA PRO A 346 1.30 31.93 28.77
C PRO A 346 1.46 33.35 28.21
N SER A 347 0.32 34.03 28.07
CA SER A 347 0.22 35.30 27.38
C SER A 347 1.11 36.32 28.10
N LYS A 348 2.17 36.75 27.42
CA LYS A 348 3.06 37.88 27.79
C LYS A 348 4.00 37.60 28.98
N HIS A 349 5.27 37.44 28.63
CA HIS A 349 6.45 37.89 29.37
C HIS A 349 6.81 37.32 30.73
N HIS A 350 6.03 36.41 31.32
CA HIS A 350 6.46 35.75 32.54
C HIS A 350 6.39 34.23 32.38
N VAL A 351 7.49 33.59 32.78
CA VAL A 351 7.55 32.17 33.12
C VAL A 351 7.99 31.21 31.98
N LEU A 352 9.15 31.48 31.34
CA LEU A 352 10.22 30.50 31.58
C LEU A 352 10.47 30.65 33.08
N GLN A 353 9.75 29.87 33.90
CA GLN A 353 10.02 29.82 35.33
C GLN A 353 11.47 29.41 35.34
N ARG A 354 12.37 30.34 35.69
CA ARG A 354 13.70 29.99 36.14
C ARG A 354 13.44 29.05 37.31
N HIS A 355 13.26 27.77 37.04
CA HIS A 355 13.51 26.78 38.06
C HIS A 355 14.93 27.09 38.52
N PRO A 356 15.11 27.46 39.79
CA PRO A 356 16.37 27.98 40.26
C PRO A 356 17.44 26.90 40.01
N LEU A 357 18.33 27.18 39.07
CA LEU A 357 19.56 26.43 38.76
C LEU A 357 19.45 24.90 38.95
N GLY A 358 18.50 24.26 38.28
CA GLY A 358 18.64 22.86 37.94
C GLY A 358 19.35 22.78 36.60
N GLU A 359 20.41 21.98 36.47
CA GLU A 359 21.11 21.64 35.21
C GLU A 359 20.20 20.81 34.26
N GLY A 360 18.95 21.24 34.08
CA GLY A 360 17.92 20.53 33.33
C GLY A 360 17.78 21.03 31.91
N LEU A 361 17.45 20.10 31.00
CA LEU A 361 17.03 20.41 29.64
C LEU A 361 15.57 20.90 29.65
N ASP A 362 15.30 22.02 28.99
CA ASP A 362 13.96 22.50 28.70
C ASP A 362 13.35 21.69 27.54
N SER A 363 12.02 21.73 27.38
CA SER A 363 11.31 21.08 26.27
C SER A 363 10.28 22.00 25.62
N LEU A 364 10.11 21.83 24.31
CA LEU A 364 9.04 22.39 23.51
C LEU A 364 8.25 21.24 22.87
N ASP A 365 6.93 21.32 22.91
CA ASP A 365 6.04 20.21 22.58
C ASP A 365 4.97 20.64 21.56
N TRP A 366 4.82 19.86 20.49
CA TRP A 366 3.81 20.03 19.45
C TRP A 366 3.00 18.76 19.27
N GLU A 367 1.68 18.91 19.18
CA GLU A 367 0.78 17.87 18.71
C GLU A 367 0.47 18.14 17.24
N GLY A 368 0.34 17.08 16.44
CA GLY A 368 0.07 17.23 15.03
C GLY A 368 -0.53 16.01 14.39
N GLU A 369 -0.98 16.20 13.17
CA GLU A 369 -1.57 15.15 12.34
C GLU A 369 -0.96 15.21 10.95
N ILE A 370 -0.80 14.05 10.32
CA ILE A 370 -0.32 13.98 8.95
C ILE A 370 -1.12 13.00 8.12
N ARG A 371 -1.48 13.41 6.90
CA ARG A 371 -2.26 12.61 5.96
C ARG A 371 -1.62 12.60 4.59
N CYS A 372 -1.81 11.52 3.83
CA CYS A 372 -1.48 11.53 2.41
C CYS A 372 -2.43 12.47 1.64
N SER A 373 -1.89 13.24 0.70
CA SER A 373 -2.71 13.93 -0.30
C SER A 373 -3.58 12.95 -1.08
N ASP A 374 -4.74 13.41 -1.54
CA ASP A 374 -5.70 12.58 -2.26
C ASP A 374 -5.16 12.02 -3.60
N ASN A 375 -4.01 12.51 -4.06
CA ASN A 375 -3.30 12.02 -5.24
C ASN A 375 -2.46 10.76 -4.99
N ALA A 376 -2.35 10.29 -3.74
CA ALA A 376 -1.61 9.08 -3.39
C ALA A 376 -2.46 7.82 -3.63
N ALA A 377 -2.38 7.26 -4.83
CA ALA A 377 -3.23 6.13 -5.22
C ALA A 377 -2.65 4.72 -4.95
N VAL A 378 -1.36 4.61 -4.65
CA VAL A 378 -0.63 3.32 -4.66
C VAL A 378 0.10 3.08 -3.34
N PRO A 379 0.04 1.89 -2.72
CA PRO A 379 0.79 1.57 -1.50
C PRO A 379 2.29 1.34 -1.76
N SER A 380 3.08 1.17 -0.69
CA SER A 380 4.48 0.72 -0.81
C SER A 380 4.58 -0.69 -1.40
N PHE A 381 5.57 -0.93 -2.26
CA PHE A 381 5.86 -2.26 -2.82
C PHE A 381 7.31 -2.37 -3.30
N VAL A 382 7.78 -3.60 -3.52
CA VAL A 382 9.15 -3.88 -3.97
C VAL A 382 9.21 -5.06 -4.94
N THR A 383 10.03 -4.89 -5.97
CA THR A 383 10.50 -5.90 -6.92
C THR A 383 12.04 -5.83 -6.99
N SER A 384 12.69 -6.71 -7.75
CA SER A 384 14.15 -6.71 -7.95
C SER A 384 14.66 -5.41 -8.61
N GLN A 385 13.82 -4.78 -9.43
CA GLN A 385 14.17 -3.62 -10.26
C GLN A 385 13.55 -2.31 -9.78
N LEU A 386 12.54 -2.36 -8.92
CA LEU A 386 11.76 -1.20 -8.48
C LEU A 386 11.40 -1.32 -7.00
N TYR A 387 11.58 -0.25 -6.24
CA TYR A 387 10.99 -0.10 -4.92
C TYR A 387 10.22 1.21 -4.82
N VAL A 388 9.10 1.14 -4.13
CA VAL A 388 8.33 2.29 -3.65
C VAL A 388 8.27 2.16 -2.15
N LYS A 389 8.95 3.07 -1.44
CA LYS A 389 9.05 3.13 0.01
C LYS A 389 8.42 4.41 0.52
N ASP A 390 7.78 4.33 1.67
CA ASP A 390 7.17 5.47 2.35
C ASP A 390 7.91 5.76 3.66
N LEU A 391 8.05 7.03 4.00
CA LEU A 391 8.81 7.52 5.15
C LEU A 391 8.02 8.64 5.83
N ILE A 392 8.05 8.70 7.15
CA ILE A 392 7.77 9.92 7.91
C ILE A 392 9.10 10.65 8.07
N THR A 393 9.13 11.93 7.71
CA THR A 393 10.35 12.74 7.70
C THR A 393 10.21 13.92 8.65
N ILE A 394 11.17 14.08 9.55
CA ILE A 394 11.35 15.29 10.36
C ILE A 394 12.41 16.13 9.67
N SER A 395 12.13 17.41 9.45
CA SER A 395 13.07 18.36 8.86
C SER A 395 13.10 19.62 9.71
N ILE A 396 14.28 19.99 10.19
CA ILE A 396 14.51 21.25 10.89
C ILE A 396 15.58 22.00 10.10
N THR A 397 15.20 23.14 9.55
CA THR A 397 16.06 23.94 8.68
C THR A 397 16.08 25.38 9.21
N PRO A 398 17.24 25.94 9.55
CA PRO A 398 17.34 27.35 9.88
C PRO A 398 16.94 28.23 8.70
N ARG A 399 16.23 29.34 8.95
CA ARG A 399 15.82 30.27 7.88
C ARG A 399 17.01 30.99 7.24
N GLN A 400 18.10 31.15 7.99
CA GLN A 400 19.38 31.72 7.54
C GLN A 400 20.52 30.73 7.83
N PRO A 401 20.74 29.70 6.99
CA PRO A 401 21.68 28.62 7.28
C PRO A 401 23.14 29.06 7.48
N LEU A 402 23.55 30.19 6.90
CA LEU A 402 24.92 30.71 7.00
C LEU A 402 25.17 31.48 8.30
N GLU A 403 24.12 32.04 8.90
CA GLU A 403 24.19 32.86 10.12
C GLU A 403 23.75 32.07 11.36
N SER A 404 22.94 31.02 11.15
CA SER A 404 22.43 30.18 12.21
C SER A 404 23.53 29.35 12.89
N PRO A 405 23.57 29.32 14.23
CA PRO A 405 24.43 28.39 14.96
C PRO A 405 23.95 26.93 14.86
N LEU A 406 22.68 26.69 14.51
CA LEU A 406 22.10 25.36 14.32
C LEU A 406 22.34 24.88 12.89
N LEU A 407 22.67 23.60 12.74
CA LEU A 407 22.75 22.94 11.43
C LEU A 407 21.39 22.37 11.03
N SER A 408 21.16 22.25 9.72
CA SER A 408 19.94 21.59 9.24
C SER A 408 19.98 20.10 9.53
N VAL A 409 18.88 19.55 10.04
CA VAL A 409 18.72 18.10 10.20
C VAL A 409 17.53 17.60 9.40
N LYS A 410 17.69 16.40 8.84
CA LYS A 410 16.62 15.67 8.17
C LYS A 410 16.68 14.21 8.56
N HIS A 411 15.67 13.73 9.27
CA HIS A 411 15.58 12.34 9.72
C HIS A 411 14.48 11.62 8.94
N PHE A 412 14.78 10.40 8.45
CA PHE A 412 13.87 9.58 7.65
C PHE A 412 13.51 8.31 8.43
N HIS A 413 12.25 8.19 8.82
CA HIS A 413 11.74 7.00 9.50
C HIS A 413 10.87 6.17 8.56
N PRO A 414 11.22 4.90 8.26
CA PRO A 414 10.45 4.07 7.34
C PRO A 414 9.11 3.65 7.93
N ILE A 415 8.07 3.76 7.11
CA ILE A 415 6.72 3.29 7.41
C ILE A 415 6.19 2.49 6.23
N ARG A 416 5.00 1.90 6.37
CA ARG A 416 4.32 1.22 5.26
C ARG A 416 2.95 1.83 5.03
N LEU A 417 2.70 2.33 3.82
CA LEU A 417 1.35 2.69 3.41
C LEU A 417 0.64 1.49 2.76
N VAL A 418 -0.62 1.27 3.13
CA VAL A 418 -1.51 0.21 2.63
C VAL A 418 -2.79 0.81 2.05
N THR A 419 -3.64 0.00 1.40
CA THR A 419 -4.77 0.53 0.64
C THR A 419 -6.00 0.85 1.47
N ASP A 420 -6.26 0.06 2.50
CA ASP A 420 -7.51 0.10 3.27
C ASP A 420 -7.20 0.30 4.75
N THR A 421 -8.09 1.01 5.44
CA THR A 421 -8.02 1.19 6.89
C THR A 421 -8.18 -0.13 7.60
N TRP A 422 -7.67 -0.21 8.83
CA TRP A 422 -7.91 -1.38 9.66
C TRP A 422 -9.41 -1.58 9.91
N THR A 423 -9.83 -2.84 9.95
CA THR A 423 -11.17 -3.28 10.35
C THR A 423 -11.06 -4.69 10.92
N ASN A 424 -12.00 -5.10 11.76
CA ASN A 424 -12.10 -6.47 12.28
C ASN A 424 -12.46 -7.55 11.24
N GLU A 425 -12.76 -7.15 10.01
CA GLU A 425 -13.08 -8.08 8.92
C GLU A 425 -11.85 -8.84 8.42
N VAL A 426 -11.96 -10.18 8.36
CA VAL A 426 -11.00 -11.02 7.65
C VAL A 426 -11.17 -10.80 6.14
N ILE A 427 -10.12 -10.34 5.47
CA ILE A 427 -10.10 -10.27 4.01
C ILE A 427 -9.93 -11.70 3.47
N ASN A 428 -10.95 -12.19 2.76
CA ASN A 428 -10.90 -13.48 2.06
C ASN A 428 -10.14 -13.38 0.73
#